data_AF-A0A2E0W556-F1
#
_entry.id   AF-A0A2E0W556-F1
#
_cell.length_a   1.000
_cell.length_b   1.000
_cell.length_c   1.000
_cell.angle_alpha   90.00
_cell.angle_beta   90.00
_cell.angle_gamma   90.00
#
_symmetry.space_group_name_H-M   'P 1'
#
loop_
_entity.id
_entity.type
_entity.pdbx_description
1 polymer ?
#
loop_
_entity_poly.entity_id
_entity_poly.type
_entity_poly.pdbx_seq_one_letter_code
_entity_poly.pdbx_strand_id
1 'polypeptide(L)'
;MERKITYQKINAYKINSERKMKLKHNLIIIILLLLASRIYSQNTAPVVSNIDHSYNSETGVITITYDVNDSEENIVSILIEVSDDGGQTYDYACTQVSGDIGANVNTGTGKSIIWQHDSEHSSVPSGDNFIIKIVADDLVGDEVYHYGQIYSTVPIGDQVWFKENLNVGARIDGIQNMTDNGVIEKYCYDDNPANCITYGGLYRWNEIMDYDNSEYAQGVCPDGWHIPSENDFRHLKNLVNDDGNTLKEVGKGSGAGTGTNTSDFSAVLEGYFWDGGFYEINVYTTLWSSKARALGENLWFSLDDKSSGISFGFSWDDTEGYAVRCLRNDPPASPTQLLPSDASTNQSMRPTLNWENRFNVSSYTLQVAENSSFTPTIVNASNITDNKYETATLNSNTEYFWRVLATNNYGSSSYSDTWSFETGEDGGPCPGTETVDYGGQTYNTVQIGTQCWLKENLNVGTRIDGSQDQTDNETIEKYCYDDNEANCDTYGGLYQWDEMMLYTTTEGSQGICPPGWHLPTTADLTTLTTYVNDDGNSLKAVDEGSGAGAGTNISSFTALFSGHRSGDIVTYGQFGGLRNSIHLWSSSQFNSEYADLRFLDNSDSDIDQYGAPKTFGFSVRCIKD
;
A
#
# COMPACT_ATOMS: atom_id res chain seq x y z
N MET A 1 -4.29 38.00 -43.08
CA MET A 1 -4.92 36.81 -43.71
C MET A 1 -5.18 35.87 -42.54
N GLU A 2 -6.42 35.70 -42.09
CA GLU A 2 -6.72 34.83 -40.94
C GLU A 2 -6.35 33.38 -41.31
N ARG A 3 -5.36 32.82 -40.63
CA ARG A 3 -5.01 31.40 -40.75
C ARG A 3 -6.09 30.61 -40.04
N LYS A 4 -6.65 29.59 -40.71
CA LYS A 4 -7.72 28.78 -40.15
C LYS A 4 -7.11 27.68 -39.29
N ILE A 5 -7.12 27.87 -37.97
CA ILE A 5 -6.60 26.89 -37.02
C ILE A 5 -7.77 26.09 -36.44
N THR A 6 -7.64 24.77 -36.42
CA THR A 6 -8.63 23.84 -35.84
C THR A 6 -7.98 23.10 -34.66
N TYR A 7 -8.76 22.70 -33.66
CA TYR A 7 -8.24 22.04 -32.45
C TYR A 7 -8.76 20.62 -32.33
N GLN A 8 -7.90 19.71 -31.88
CA GLN A 8 -8.29 18.39 -31.42
C GLN A 8 -8.01 18.24 -29.93
N LYS A 9 -9.00 17.72 -29.21
CA LYS A 9 -8.86 17.33 -27.79
C LYS A 9 -8.33 15.91 -27.73
N ILE A 10 -7.24 15.70 -27.01
CA ILE A 10 -6.82 14.36 -26.60
C ILE A 10 -6.70 14.40 -25.08
N ASN A 11 -7.57 13.65 -24.41
CA ASN A 11 -7.36 13.29 -23.01
C ASN A 11 -6.42 12.07 -23.02
N ALA A 12 -5.36 12.08 -22.21
CA ALA A 12 -4.65 10.83 -21.91
C ALA A 12 -5.62 9.84 -21.24
N TYR A 13 -5.37 8.53 -21.39
CA TYR A 13 -6.39 7.50 -21.19
C TYR A 13 -6.47 6.96 -19.75
N LYS A 14 -7.55 6.23 -19.52
CA LYS A 14 -8.07 5.68 -18.26
C LYS A 14 -7.41 4.35 -17.91
N ILE A 15 -7.03 4.14 -16.66
CA ILE A 15 -6.73 2.79 -16.14
C ILE A 15 -8.01 1.94 -16.20
N ASN A 16 -8.01 0.89 -17.03
CA ASN A 16 -8.93 -0.24 -16.92
C ASN A 16 -8.12 -1.48 -16.53
N SER A 17 -7.60 -1.53 -15.31
CA SER A 17 -6.96 -2.75 -14.81
C SER A 17 -7.99 -3.67 -14.16
N GLU A 18 -8.80 -4.36 -14.99
CA GLU A 18 -9.20 -5.72 -14.63
C GLU A 18 -7.97 -6.64 -14.74
N ARG A 19 -6.97 -6.48 -13.85
CA ARG A 19 -5.90 -7.47 -13.71
C ARG A 19 -5.93 -8.04 -12.30
N LYS A 20 -6.53 -9.23 -12.23
CA LYS A 20 -6.43 -10.16 -11.11
C LYS A 20 -4.96 -10.30 -10.71
N MET A 21 -4.62 -9.78 -9.53
CA MET A 21 -3.43 -10.13 -8.81
C MET A 21 -3.47 -11.66 -8.59
N LYS A 22 -2.75 -12.43 -9.42
CA LYS A 22 -2.47 -13.83 -9.11
C LYS A 22 -1.46 -13.84 -7.97
N LEU A 23 -1.95 -13.68 -6.74
CA LEU A 23 -1.21 -14.17 -5.59
C LEU A 23 -0.93 -15.65 -5.84
N LYS A 24 0.35 -16.01 -5.95
CA LYS A 24 0.81 -17.39 -5.90
C LYS A 24 0.27 -17.97 -4.59
N HIS A 25 -0.77 -18.78 -4.71
CA HIS A 25 -1.31 -19.57 -3.61
C HIS A 25 -0.24 -20.54 -3.13
N ASN A 26 0.36 -20.26 -1.98
CA ASN A 26 0.61 -21.32 -1.02
C ASN A 26 -0.70 -21.51 -0.25
N LEU A 27 -1.21 -22.73 -0.35
CA LEU A 27 -2.43 -23.22 0.26
C LEU A 27 -2.34 -23.06 1.79
N ILE A 28 -3.31 -22.39 2.42
CA ILE A 28 -4.10 -22.82 3.60
C ILE A 28 -4.82 -21.60 4.22
N ILE A 29 -6.15 -21.64 4.11
CA ILE A 29 -7.20 -20.97 4.91
C ILE A 29 -7.25 -19.43 4.87
N ILE A 30 -8.30 -18.87 4.25
CA ILE A 30 -9.11 -17.74 4.77
C ILE A 30 -10.49 -17.83 4.09
N ILE A 31 -11.50 -18.25 4.86
CA ILE A 31 -12.91 -17.96 4.62
C ILE A 31 -13.26 -16.88 5.65
N LEU A 32 -13.09 -15.60 5.30
CA LEU A 32 -13.67 -14.40 5.94
C LEU A 32 -12.94 -13.16 5.42
N LEU A 33 -13.27 -12.72 4.20
CA LEU A 33 -12.94 -11.38 3.65
C LEU A 33 -13.74 -11.17 2.36
N LEU A 34 -15.07 -11.23 2.47
CA LEU A 34 -16.01 -10.92 1.38
C LEU A 34 -16.58 -9.49 1.48
N LEU A 35 -15.87 -8.58 2.17
CA LEU A 35 -16.24 -7.16 2.27
C LEU A 35 -15.08 -6.16 2.05
N ALA A 36 -13.89 -6.59 1.62
CA ALA A 36 -12.77 -5.69 1.29
C ALA A 36 -12.51 -5.55 -0.22
N SER A 37 -13.53 -5.75 -1.06
CA SER A 37 -13.42 -5.49 -2.51
C SER A 37 -14.02 -4.14 -2.89
N ARG A 38 -13.52 -3.05 -2.29
CA ARG A 38 -13.65 -1.63 -2.68
C ARG A 38 -12.51 -0.90 -1.96
N ILE A 39 -11.59 -0.12 -2.52
CA ILE A 39 -11.55 0.71 -3.74
C ILE A 39 -10.05 0.78 -4.12
N TYR A 40 -9.64 0.29 -5.29
CA TYR A 40 -8.42 0.83 -5.90
C TYR A 40 -8.77 2.26 -6.28
N SER A 41 -7.97 3.27 -5.88
CA SER A 41 -8.17 4.63 -6.38
C SER A 41 -8.09 4.57 -7.90
N GLN A 42 -9.24 4.68 -8.58
CA GLN A 42 -9.23 4.90 -10.02
C GLN A 42 -8.66 6.29 -10.23
N ASN A 43 -7.42 6.38 -10.67
CA ASN A 43 -6.89 7.63 -11.19
C ASN A 43 -7.71 8.01 -12.44
N THR A 44 -8.21 9.23 -12.48
CA THR A 44 -9.01 9.73 -13.59
C THR A 44 -8.17 10.69 -14.41
N ALA A 45 -7.78 10.27 -15.61
CA ALA A 45 -6.91 11.07 -16.45
C ALA A 45 -7.41 12.53 -16.64
N PRO A 46 -6.47 13.48 -16.73
CA PRO A 46 -6.79 14.90 -16.79
C PRO A 46 -7.52 15.24 -18.09
N VAL A 47 -8.45 16.18 -17.98
CA VAL A 47 -9.32 16.60 -19.08
C VAL A 47 -8.93 18.01 -19.53
N VAL A 48 -8.48 18.11 -20.78
CA VAL A 48 -8.27 19.40 -21.44
C VAL A 48 -9.57 19.90 -22.06
N SER A 49 -9.92 21.15 -21.78
CA SER A 49 -11.15 21.77 -22.26
C SER A 49 -10.97 23.25 -22.58
N ASN A 50 -12.03 23.87 -23.11
CA ASN A 50 -12.10 25.31 -23.42
C ASN A 50 -10.89 25.86 -24.21
N ILE A 51 -10.39 25.07 -25.16
CA ILE A 51 -9.27 25.45 -26.02
C ILE A 51 -9.71 26.56 -26.98
N ASP A 52 -8.98 27.68 -26.96
CA ASP A 52 -9.14 28.80 -27.87
C ASP A 52 -7.77 29.39 -28.26
N HIS A 53 -7.74 30.31 -29.22
CA HIS A 53 -6.52 30.94 -29.66
C HIS A 53 -6.68 32.35 -30.19
N SER A 54 -5.55 33.05 -30.25
CA SER A 54 -5.41 34.28 -31.01
C SER A 54 -4.08 34.30 -31.76
N TYR A 55 -4.07 34.94 -32.92
CA TYR A 55 -2.86 35.22 -33.68
C TYR A 55 -2.68 36.74 -33.80
N ASN A 56 -1.54 37.24 -33.33
CA ASN A 56 -1.17 38.64 -33.50
C ASN A 56 -0.38 38.80 -34.80
N SER A 57 -0.99 39.40 -35.82
CA SER A 57 -0.36 39.59 -37.14
C SER A 57 0.76 40.62 -37.18
N GLU A 58 0.93 41.44 -36.14
CA GLU A 58 2.03 42.42 -36.06
C GLU A 58 3.29 41.80 -35.47
N THR A 59 3.14 40.90 -34.49
CA THR A 59 4.25 40.24 -33.79
C THR A 59 4.48 38.81 -34.26
N GLY A 60 3.53 38.22 -34.98
CA GLY A 60 3.58 36.83 -35.44
C GLY A 60 3.43 35.79 -34.33
N VAL A 61 2.84 36.17 -33.21
CA VAL A 61 2.69 35.33 -32.01
C VAL A 61 1.32 34.64 -32.04
N ILE A 62 1.30 33.35 -31.72
CA ILE A 62 0.08 32.58 -31.46
C ILE A 62 -0.04 32.41 -29.94
N THR A 63 -1.18 32.79 -29.38
CA THR A 63 -1.52 32.51 -27.97
C THR A 63 -2.66 31.50 -27.95
N ILE A 64 -2.48 30.41 -27.23
CA ILE A 64 -3.46 29.34 -27.06
C ILE A 64 -3.90 29.35 -25.61
N THR A 65 -5.19 29.41 -25.35
CA THR A 65 -5.76 29.33 -24.00
C THR A 65 -6.51 28.03 -23.83
N TYR A 66 -6.42 27.43 -22.64
CA TYR A 66 -7.10 26.18 -22.33
C TYR A 66 -7.41 26.07 -20.83
N ASP A 67 -8.27 25.13 -20.48
CA ASP A 67 -8.51 24.69 -19.11
C ASP A 67 -8.06 23.24 -18.97
N VAL A 68 -7.52 22.87 -17.82
CA VAL A 68 -7.16 21.47 -17.52
C VAL A 68 -7.67 21.09 -16.15
N ASN A 69 -8.44 20.02 -16.06
CA ASN A 69 -9.05 19.55 -14.82
C ASN A 69 -8.70 18.09 -14.56
N ASP A 70 -8.29 17.80 -13.34
CA ASP A 70 -8.01 16.47 -12.82
C ASP A 70 -8.83 16.29 -11.54
N SER A 71 -9.56 15.18 -11.37
CA SER A 71 -10.44 15.03 -10.20
C SER A 71 -9.68 14.80 -8.89
N GLU A 72 -8.41 14.41 -8.99
CA GLU A 72 -7.51 14.22 -7.87
C GLU A 72 -6.66 15.48 -7.60
N GLU A 73 -6.88 16.55 -8.37
CA GLU A 73 -6.11 17.80 -8.34
C GLU A 73 -4.60 17.58 -8.51
N ASN A 74 -4.21 16.54 -9.26
CA ASN A 74 -2.82 16.26 -9.55
C ASN A 74 -2.17 17.42 -10.32
N ILE A 75 -0.87 17.59 -10.11
CA ILE A 75 -0.04 18.44 -10.97
C ILE A 75 0.16 17.69 -12.30
N VAL A 76 -0.01 18.38 -13.44
CA VAL A 76 0.04 17.77 -14.77
C VAL A 76 1.25 18.24 -15.58
N SER A 77 1.67 17.43 -16.54
CA SER A 77 2.54 17.79 -17.66
C SER A 77 1.68 18.17 -18.86
N ILE A 78 2.04 19.25 -19.54
CA ILE A 78 1.30 19.77 -20.70
C ILE A 78 2.19 19.74 -21.94
N LEU A 79 1.73 19.05 -22.98
CA LEU A 79 2.40 18.97 -24.28
C LEU A 79 1.55 19.62 -25.38
N ILE A 80 2.22 20.26 -26.33
CA ILE A 80 1.61 20.78 -27.56
C ILE A 80 2.18 20.06 -28.79
N GLU A 81 1.30 19.67 -29.71
CA GLU A 81 1.68 19.15 -31.02
C GLU A 81 0.95 19.90 -32.12
N VAL A 82 1.64 20.12 -33.25
CA VAL A 82 1.12 20.89 -34.37
C VAL A 82 1.21 20.05 -35.65
N SER A 83 0.12 20.06 -36.40
CA SER A 83 0.01 19.48 -37.73
C SER A 83 -0.26 20.57 -38.75
N ASP A 84 0.43 20.56 -39.88
CA ASP A 84 0.20 21.44 -41.03
C ASP A 84 -0.44 20.69 -42.24
N ASP A 85 -0.64 19.38 -42.13
CA ASP A 85 -1.15 18.51 -43.21
C ASP A 85 -2.61 18.02 -43.01
N GLY A 86 -3.35 18.74 -42.16
CA GLY A 86 -4.74 18.44 -41.84
C GLY A 86 -4.91 17.30 -40.83
N GLY A 87 -3.89 17.03 -40.02
CA GLY A 87 -3.91 16.07 -38.92
C GLY A 87 -3.44 14.67 -39.29
N GLN A 88 -2.73 14.49 -40.41
CA GLN A 88 -2.17 13.20 -40.80
C GLN A 88 -0.82 12.97 -40.08
N THR A 89 0.04 13.97 -39.97
CA THR A 89 1.24 13.98 -39.12
C THR A 89 1.24 15.17 -38.16
N TYR A 90 1.97 15.04 -37.06
CA TYR A 90 2.08 16.03 -35.98
C TYR A 90 3.56 16.37 -35.70
N ASP A 91 4.32 16.59 -36.77
CA ASP A 91 5.76 16.84 -36.80
C ASP A 91 6.12 18.29 -37.13
N TYR A 92 5.13 19.20 -37.17
CA TYR A 92 5.39 20.62 -37.39
C TYR A 92 6.05 21.24 -36.16
N ALA A 93 7.23 21.83 -36.32
CA ALA A 93 8.02 22.36 -35.21
C ALA A 93 7.25 23.42 -34.42
N CYS A 94 7.21 23.24 -33.09
CA CYS A 94 6.54 24.12 -32.13
C CYS A 94 7.40 24.22 -30.86
N THR A 95 8.63 24.70 -31.03
CA THR A 95 9.69 24.66 -30.00
C THR A 95 9.85 26.00 -29.29
N GLN A 96 9.49 27.13 -29.91
CA GLN A 96 9.57 28.46 -29.28
C GLN A 96 8.29 28.79 -28.49
N VAL A 97 8.02 27.96 -27.48
CA VAL A 97 6.81 28.01 -26.64
C VAL A 97 7.13 28.41 -25.19
N SER A 98 6.16 29.04 -24.51
CA SER A 98 6.26 29.45 -23.11
C SER A 98 4.88 29.55 -22.47
N GLY A 99 4.80 29.67 -21.14
CA GLY A 99 3.54 29.79 -20.40
C GLY A 99 3.26 28.55 -19.55
N ASP A 100 1.99 28.17 -19.45
CA ASP A 100 1.52 26.94 -18.79
C ASP A 100 1.73 25.73 -19.71
N ILE A 101 3.00 25.33 -19.89
CA ILE A 101 3.43 24.21 -20.75
C ILE A 101 4.60 23.47 -20.09
N GLY A 102 4.74 22.17 -20.37
CA GLY A 102 5.75 21.29 -19.79
C GLY A 102 5.34 20.69 -18.44
N ALA A 103 6.30 20.17 -17.68
CA ALA A 103 6.06 19.62 -16.35
C ALA A 103 5.59 20.66 -15.32
N ASN A 104 4.96 20.16 -14.26
CA ASN A 104 4.58 20.89 -13.06
C ASN A 104 3.50 21.96 -13.24
N VAL A 105 2.59 21.79 -14.20
CA VAL A 105 1.46 22.70 -14.41
C VAL A 105 0.32 22.34 -13.45
N ASN A 106 -0.06 23.28 -12.59
CA ASN A 106 -1.24 23.10 -11.73
C ASN A 106 -2.52 23.01 -12.56
N THR A 107 -3.49 22.22 -12.13
CA THR A 107 -4.83 22.20 -12.75
C THR A 107 -5.57 23.53 -12.56
N GLY A 108 -6.64 23.73 -13.32
CA GLY A 108 -7.50 24.92 -13.25
C GLY A 108 -7.81 25.55 -14.60
N THR A 109 -8.42 26.74 -14.53
CA THR A 109 -8.90 27.47 -15.71
C THR A 109 -7.95 28.60 -16.13
N GLY A 110 -8.04 29.01 -17.39
CA GLY A 110 -7.32 30.17 -17.93
C GLY A 110 -5.83 29.97 -18.15
N LYS A 111 -5.41 28.72 -18.42
CA LYS A 111 -4.03 28.39 -18.78
C LYS A 111 -3.69 28.94 -20.15
N SER A 112 -2.42 29.28 -20.38
CA SER A 112 -1.98 29.86 -21.65
C SER A 112 -0.64 29.34 -22.15
N ILE A 113 -0.57 29.02 -23.44
CA ILE A 113 0.66 28.69 -24.18
C ILE A 113 0.90 29.82 -25.17
N ILE A 114 2.10 30.40 -25.14
CA ILE A 114 2.54 31.47 -26.04
C ILE A 114 3.59 30.90 -26.98
N TRP A 115 3.28 30.84 -28.27
CA TRP A 115 4.15 30.33 -29.33
C TRP A 115 4.64 31.47 -30.23
N GLN A 116 5.96 31.61 -30.35
CA GLN A 116 6.62 32.60 -31.21
C GLN A 116 6.66 32.12 -32.69
N HIS A 117 5.48 31.86 -33.27
CA HIS A 117 5.34 31.20 -34.56
C HIS A 117 6.17 31.83 -35.69
N ASP A 118 5.98 33.11 -36.04
CA ASP A 118 6.65 33.68 -37.22
C ASP A 118 8.16 33.94 -36.99
N SER A 119 8.62 33.93 -35.74
CA SER A 119 10.04 33.92 -35.39
C SER A 119 10.65 32.55 -35.68
N GLU A 120 9.95 31.47 -35.33
CA GLU A 120 10.35 30.09 -35.61
C GLU A 120 10.22 29.74 -37.10
N HIS A 121 9.19 30.28 -37.77
CA HIS A 121 8.82 29.95 -39.15
C HIS A 121 8.72 31.20 -40.03
N SER A 122 9.87 31.69 -40.47
CA SER A 122 10.01 32.96 -41.22
C SER A 122 9.46 32.97 -42.66
N SER A 123 9.01 31.83 -43.20
CA SER A 123 8.52 31.73 -44.59
C SER A 123 7.42 30.68 -44.80
N VAL A 124 6.29 30.80 -44.10
CA VAL A 124 5.15 29.89 -44.30
C VAL A 124 4.28 30.35 -45.49
N PRO A 125 4.03 29.50 -46.51
CA PRO A 125 3.05 29.80 -47.55
C PRO A 125 1.67 30.04 -46.94
N SER A 126 0.95 31.06 -47.42
CA SER A 126 -0.42 31.30 -46.97
C SER A 126 -1.35 30.20 -47.50
N GLY A 127 -1.87 29.32 -46.64
CA GLY A 127 -2.90 28.39 -47.08
C GLY A 127 -3.27 27.18 -46.21
N ASP A 128 -2.51 26.80 -45.18
CA ASP A 128 -2.70 25.46 -44.58
C ASP A 128 -3.55 25.46 -43.29
N ASN A 129 -4.34 24.40 -43.13
CA ASN A 129 -5.22 24.16 -41.98
C ASN A 129 -4.40 23.55 -40.84
N PHE A 130 -3.85 24.40 -39.97
CA PHE A 130 -3.14 23.90 -38.79
C PHE A 130 -4.11 23.17 -37.84
N ILE A 131 -3.69 22.00 -37.35
CA ILE A 131 -4.35 21.33 -36.22
C ILE A 131 -3.43 21.33 -35.02
N ILE A 132 -3.89 21.91 -33.92
CA ILE A 132 -3.16 21.94 -32.65
C ILE A 132 -3.81 20.93 -31.70
N LYS A 133 -2.98 20.07 -31.11
CA LYS A 133 -3.33 19.18 -29.99
C LYS A 133 -2.68 19.69 -28.72
N ILE A 134 -3.47 19.71 -27.66
CA ILE A 134 -3.00 19.92 -26.29
C ILE A 134 -3.24 18.61 -25.55
N VAL A 135 -2.18 18.08 -24.95
CA VAL A 135 -2.21 16.84 -24.17
C VAL A 135 -1.86 17.20 -22.73
N ALA A 136 -2.69 16.74 -21.79
CA ALA A 136 -2.40 16.77 -20.38
C ALA A 136 -2.16 15.34 -19.89
N ASP A 137 -1.12 15.18 -19.08
CA ASP A 137 -0.73 13.91 -18.47
C ASP A 137 -0.47 14.18 -16.98
N ASP A 138 -1.20 13.54 -16.09
CA ASP A 138 -1.01 13.68 -14.64
C ASP A 138 0.17 12.87 -14.13
N LEU A 139 0.85 12.12 -15.01
CA LEU A 139 1.97 11.25 -14.73
C LEU A 139 1.59 10.10 -13.77
N VAL A 140 0.28 9.88 -13.54
CA VAL A 140 -0.29 8.87 -12.66
C VAL A 140 -1.02 7.83 -13.51
N GLY A 141 -0.35 6.71 -13.77
CA GLY A 141 -0.94 5.62 -14.52
C GLY A 141 0.10 4.69 -15.12
N ASP A 142 -0.39 3.74 -15.91
CA ASP A 142 0.43 2.75 -16.59
C ASP A 142 0.77 3.19 -18.03
N GLU A 143 0.50 4.44 -18.43
CA GLU A 143 0.69 4.95 -19.80
C GLU A 143 1.16 6.43 -19.80
N VAL A 144 2.08 6.80 -20.70
CA VAL A 144 2.64 8.15 -20.89
C VAL A 144 2.57 8.53 -22.37
N TYR A 145 2.10 9.73 -22.68
CA TYR A 145 2.08 10.26 -24.05
C TYR A 145 3.35 11.05 -24.37
N HIS A 146 4.03 10.72 -25.48
CA HIS A 146 5.26 11.40 -25.90
C HIS A 146 5.46 11.31 -27.42
N TYR A 147 5.58 12.46 -28.10
CA TYR A 147 5.74 12.58 -29.57
C TYR A 147 4.81 11.65 -30.38
N GLY A 148 3.50 11.84 -30.27
CA GLY A 148 2.51 11.09 -31.06
C GLY A 148 2.29 9.65 -30.61
N GLN A 149 2.96 9.19 -29.56
CA GLN A 149 2.97 7.79 -29.12
C GLN A 149 2.59 7.64 -27.65
N ILE A 150 2.09 6.46 -27.31
CA ILE A 150 1.75 6.07 -25.95
C ILE A 150 2.73 4.97 -25.53
N TYR A 151 3.41 5.20 -24.42
CA TYR A 151 4.33 4.26 -23.79
C TYR A 151 3.69 3.72 -22.54
N SER A 152 3.65 2.41 -22.38
CA SER A 152 3.21 1.82 -21.12
C SER A 152 4.32 1.93 -20.07
N THR A 153 3.97 2.04 -18.80
CA THR A 153 4.93 2.13 -17.70
C THR A 153 4.80 0.95 -16.75
N VAL A 154 5.88 0.66 -16.04
CA VAL A 154 5.91 -0.40 -15.03
C VAL A 154 6.74 0.00 -13.80
N PRO A 155 6.18 -0.13 -12.59
CA PRO A 155 6.96 0.01 -11.37
C PRO A 155 7.81 -1.24 -11.11
N ILE A 156 9.12 -1.07 -10.95
CA ILE A 156 10.07 -2.11 -10.55
C ILE A 156 10.86 -1.58 -9.36
N GLY A 157 10.58 -2.10 -8.16
CA GLY A 157 11.19 -1.61 -6.91
C GLY A 157 10.93 -0.13 -6.67
N ASP A 158 11.96 0.72 -6.64
CA ASP A 158 11.79 2.16 -6.40
C ASP A 158 11.71 3.02 -7.67
N GLN A 159 11.65 2.36 -8.83
CA GLN A 159 11.77 2.95 -10.15
C GLN A 159 10.51 2.70 -11.00
N VAL A 160 10.12 3.67 -11.82
CA VAL A 160 9.08 3.51 -12.84
C VAL A 160 9.72 3.56 -14.23
N TRP A 161 9.56 2.51 -15.02
CA TRP A 161 10.22 2.33 -16.32
C TRP A 161 9.22 2.32 -17.46
N PHE A 162 9.63 2.83 -18.62
CA PHE A 162 8.95 2.53 -19.88
C PHE A 162 9.06 1.03 -20.21
N LYS A 163 7.95 0.45 -20.66
CA LYS A 163 7.87 -0.95 -21.12
C LYS A 163 8.31 -1.13 -22.56
N GLU A 164 8.18 -0.10 -23.37
CA GLU A 164 8.61 -0.08 -24.77
C GLU A 164 9.88 0.75 -24.94
N ASN A 165 10.69 0.40 -25.94
CA ASN A 165 11.81 1.24 -26.35
C ASN A 165 11.29 2.51 -27.02
N LEU A 166 11.96 3.63 -26.78
CA LEU A 166 11.59 4.94 -27.31
C LEU A 166 11.61 4.94 -28.85
N ASN A 167 10.62 5.55 -29.49
CA ASN A 167 10.47 5.59 -30.95
C ASN A 167 10.17 7.02 -31.47
N VAL A 168 10.84 8.03 -30.95
CA VAL A 168 10.60 9.44 -31.31
C VAL A 168 11.52 9.92 -32.45
N GLY A 169 11.27 11.10 -33.00
CA GLY A 169 12.12 11.70 -34.03
C GLY A 169 11.95 11.18 -35.47
N ALA A 170 12.63 11.84 -36.40
CA ALA A 170 12.64 11.55 -37.83
C ALA A 170 13.48 10.30 -38.14
N ARG A 171 12.95 9.42 -39.00
CA ARG A 171 13.69 8.25 -39.49
C ARG A 171 14.73 8.69 -40.53
N ILE A 172 15.98 8.31 -40.31
CA ILE A 172 17.06 8.37 -41.30
C ILE A 172 17.52 6.96 -41.67
N ASP A 173 18.11 6.81 -42.86
CA ASP A 173 18.68 5.53 -43.30
C ASP A 173 20.10 5.35 -42.72
N GLY A 174 20.56 4.11 -42.53
CA GLY A 174 21.86 3.78 -41.93
C GLY A 174 23.08 4.34 -42.68
N ILE A 175 22.91 4.76 -43.93
CA ILE A 175 23.93 5.46 -44.72
C ILE A 175 24.07 6.95 -44.35
N GLN A 176 23.11 7.49 -43.59
CA GLN A 176 23.06 8.89 -43.15
C GLN A 176 23.56 9.01 -41.71
N ASN A 177 24.01 10.22 -41.35
CA ASN A 177 24.47 10.54 -39.99
C ASN A 177 23.44 11.44 -39.31
N MET A 178 23.24 11.20 -38.01
CA MET A 178 22.51 12.12 -37.12
C MET A 178 23.32 13.41 -36.94
N THR A 179 22.64 14.54 -36.83
CA THR A 179 23.27 15.86 -36.74
C THR A 179 22.53 16.76 -35.77
N ASP A 180 23.26 17.55 -34.99
CA ASP A 180 22.69 18.61 -34.15
C ASP A 180 22.08 19.72 -35.03
N ASN A 181 20.81 19.52 -35.40
CA ASN A 181 20.03 20.42 -36.24
C ASN A 181 18.67 20.77 -35.59
N GLY A 182 18.45 20.37 -34.33
CA GLY A 182 17.22 20.55 -33.59
C GLY A 182 16.09 19.58 -33.94
N VAL A 183 16.35 18.55 -34.77
CA VAL A 183 15.40 17.48 -35.08
C VAL A 183 15.94 16.17 -34.51
N ILE A 184 15.17 15.56 -33.61
CA ILE A 184 15.54 14.23 -33.09
C ILE A 184 15.55 13.24 -34.25
N GLU A 185 16.63 12.47 -34.40
CA GLU A 185 16.78 11.49 -35.48
C GLU A 185 16.94 10.07 -34.96
N LYS A 186 16.41 9.10 -35.70
CA LYS A 186 16.50 7.68 -35.36
C LYS A 186 16.80 6.81 -36.57
N TYR A 187 17.48 5.70 -36.33
CA TYR A 187 17.51 4.57 -37.26
C TYR A 187 16.38 3.60 -36.92
N CYS A 188 15.79 3.01 -37.96
CA CYS A 188 14.99 1.80 -37.82
C CYS A 188 15.82 0.61 -38.26
N TYR A 189 15.79 -0.49 -37.51
CA TYR A 189 16.57 -1.68 -37.86
C TYR A 189 16.35 -2.09 -39.33
N ASP A 190 17.42 -2.39 -40.07
CA ASP A 190 17.43 -2.70 -41.51
C ASP A 190 16.80 -1.61 -42.40
N ASP A 191 16.83 -0.36 -41.97
CA ASP A 191 16.16 0.76 -42.63
C ASP A 191 14.67 0.49 -42.91
N ASN A 192 14.01 -0.34 -42.10
CA ASN A 192 12.61 -0.68 -42.30
C ASN A 192 11.71 0.04 -41.28
N PRO A 193 10.82 0.97 -41.68
CA PRO A 193 9.91 1.67 -40.78
C PRO A 193 9.07 0.74 -39.88
N ALA A 194 8.70 -0.45 -40.38
CA ALA A 194 7.94 -1.43 -39.59
C ALA A 194 8.73 -1.97 -38.39
N ASN A 195 10.06 -1.97 -38.48
CA ASN A 195 10.92 -2.40 -37.38
C ASN A 195 10.96 -1.35 -36.26
N CYS A 196 10.85 -0.05 -36.56
CA CYS A 196 10.70 0.97 -35.50
C CYS A 196 9.43 0.78 -34.67
N ILE A 197 8.33 0.38 -35.32
CA ILE A 197 7.06 0.09 -34.61
C ILE A 197 7.21 -1.13 -33.70
N THR A 198 8.00 -2.12 -34.12
CA THR A 198 8.15 -3.39 -33.40
C THR A 198 9.19 -3.31 -32.29
N TYR A 199 10.27 -2.56 -32.51
CA TYR A 199 11.49 -2.62 -31.72
C TYR A 199 11.89 -1.29 -31.06
N GLY A 200 11.25 -0.19 -31.45
CA GLY A 200 11.71 1.16 -31.14
C GLY A 200 12.78 1.68 -32.10
N GLY A 201 13.21 2.91 -31.87
CA GLY A 201 14.31 3.53 -32.59
C GLY A 201 15.67 3.14 -32.04
N LEU A 202 16.69 3.17 -32.90
CA LEU A 202 18.08 3.10 -32.52
C LEU A 202 18.71 4.49 -32.70
N TYR A 203 19.39 4.98 -31.67
CA TYR A 203 19.87 6.34 -31.61
C TYR A 203 21.35 6.37 -31.21
N ARG A 204 22.06 7.39 -31.68
CA ARG A 204 23.39 7.71 -31.15
C ARG A 204 23.26 8.35 -29.77
N TRP A 205 24.32 8.21 -28.97
CA TRP A 205 24.29 8.69 -27.58
C TRP A 205 24.06 10.20 -27.48
N ASN A 206 24.76 11.01 -28.27
CA ASN A 206 24.58 12.47 -28.24
C ASN A 206 23.14 12.88 -28.57
N GLU A 207 22.51 12.14 -29.48
CA GLU A 207 21.15 12.40 -29.94
C GLU A 207 20.13 12.18 -28.82
N ILE A 208 20.22 11.06 -28.09
CA ILE A 208 19.28 10.78 -26.99
C ILE A 208 19.53 11.62 -25.75
N MET A 209 20.73 12.16 -25.62
CA MET A 209 21.08 13.08 -24.57
C MET A 209 20.66 14.51 -24.90
N ASP A 210 20.11 14.76 -26.09
CA ASP A 210 19.86 16.12 -26.60
C ASP A 210 21.10 17.02 -26.47
N TYR A 211 22.27 16.42 -26.75
CA TYR A 211 23.59 17.02 -26.63
C TYR A 211 23.93 17.57 -25.23
N ASP A 212 23.19 17.18 -24.19
CA ASP A 212 23.52 17.41 -22.77
C ASP A 212 24.41 16.29 -22.23
N ASN A 213 25.60 16.64 -21.73
CA ASN A 213 26.55 15.68 -21.18
C ASN A 213 26.35 15.41 -19.67
N SER A 214 25.25 15.88 -19.07
CA SER A 214 24.95 15.66 -17.66
C SER A 214 24.44 14.25 -17.38
N GLU A 215 24.99 13.61 -16.34
CA GLU A 215 24.41 12.36 -15.83
C GLU A 215 23.02 12.67 -15.26
N TYR A 216 22.03 11.79 -15.50
CA TYR A 216 20.60 12.03 -15.22
C TYR A 216 19.93 13.11 -16.09
N ALA A 217 20.51 13.50 -17.23
CA ALA A 217 19.82 14.39 -18.16
C ALA A 217 18.45 13.82 -18.57
N GLN A 218 17.48 14.71 -18.72
CA GLN A 218 16.20 14.37 -19.33
C GLN A 218 16.41 13.81 -20.75
N GLY A 219 17.30 14.44 -21.52
CA GLY A 219 17.54 14.08 -22.92
C GLY A 219 16.24 14.08 -23.72
N VAL A 220 16.05 13.10 -24.58
CA VAL A 220 14.84 12.94 -25.40
C VAL A 220 13.64 12.36 -24.64
N CYS A 221 13.75 12.13 -23.33
CA CYS A 221 12.63 11.64 -22.52
C CYS A 221 11.59 12.74 -22.24
N PRO A 222 10.32 12.35 -21.95
CA PRO A 222 9.30 13.31 -21.58
C PRO A 222 9.66 14.05 -20.29
N ASP A 223 9.03 15.21 -20.09
CA ASP A 223 9.20 16.00 -18.87
C ASP A 223 8.89 15.18 -17.61
N GLY A 224 9.77 15.26 -16.61
CA GLY A 224 9.69 14.45 -15.39
C GLY A 224 10.28 13.04 -15.51
N TRP A 225 10.74 12.64 -16.70
CA TRP A 225 11.48 11.41 -16.95
C TRP A 225 12.92 11.73 -17.35
N HIS A 226 13.83 10.77 -17.21
CA HIS A 226 15.23 10.93 -17.59
C HIS A 226 15.80 9.71 -18.28
N ILE A 227 16.94 9.92 -18.97
CA ILE A 227 17.76 8.84 -19.52
C ILE A 227 18.43 8.13 -18.34
N PRO A 228 18.19 6.82 -18.14
CA PRO A 228 18.67 6.09 -16.96
C PRO A 228 20.18 6.21 -16.79
N SER A 229 20.64 6.45 -15.57
CA SER A 229 22.06 6.49 -15.24
C SER A 229 22.66 5.09 -15.04
N GLU A 230 23.98 5.04 -14.82
CA GLU A 230 24.64 3.83 -14.37
C GLU A 230 24.03 3.30 -13.05
N ASN A 231 23.76 4.20 -12.11
CA ASN A 231 23.20 3.84 -10.82
C ASN A 231 21.78 3.28 -10.96
N ASP A 232 20.98 3.84 -11.86
CA ASP A 232 19.62 3.38 -12.10
C ASP A 232 19.60 1.94 -12.62
N PHE A 233 20.43 1.62 -13.61
CA PHE A 233 20.53 0.26 -14.12
C PHE A 233 21.14 -0.72 -13.10
N ARG A 234 22.10 -0.27 -12.29
CA ARG A 234 22.63 -1.10 -11.20
C ARG A 234 21.57 -1.37 -10.13
N HIS A 235 20.71 -0.40 -9.85
CA HIS A 235 19.59 -0.57 -8.96
C HIS A 235 18.58 -1.58 -9.52
N LEU A 236 18.15 -1.41 -10.78
CA LEU A 236 17.30 -2.36 -11.49
C LEU A 236 17.86 -3.79 -11.45
N LYS A 237 19.16 -3.95 -11.76
CA LYS A 237 19.85 -5.24 -11.70
C LYS A 237 19.76 -5.90 -10.33
N ASN A 238 19.88 -5.13 -9.25
CA ASN A 238 19.77 -5.65 -7.89
C ASN A 238 18.34 -6.08 -7.58
N LEU A 239 17.33 -5.28 -7.97
CA LEU A 239 15.91 -5.60 -7.77
C LEU A 239 15.50 -6.91 -8.46
N VAL A 240 16.04 -7.18 -9.64
CA VAL A 240 15.79 -8.42 -10.37
C VAL A 240 16.77 -9.54 -10.06
N ASN A 241 17.61 -9.39 -9.04
CA ASN A 241 18.60 -10.38 -8.62
C ASN A 241 19.54 -10.85 -9.75
N ASP A 242 19.94 -9.93 -10.64
CA ASP A 242 20.76 -10.23 -11.82
C ASP A 242 20.12 -11.22 -12.81
N ASP A 243 18.79 -11.41 -12.74
CA ASP A 243 18.04 -12.24 -13.67
C ASP A 243 17.37 -11.37 -14.74
N GLY A 244 18.14 -11.07 -15.79
CA GLY A 244 17.68 -10.41 -17.01
C GLY A 244 16.58 -11.18 -17.76
N ASN A 245 16.30 -12.46 -17.48
CA ASN A 245 15.13 -13.12 -18.05
C ASN A 245 13.83 -12.51 -17.54
N THR A 246 13.83 -11.97 -16.32
CA THR A 246 12.68 -11.29 -15.74
C THR A 246 12.33 -9.99 -16.48
N LEU A 247 13.31 -9.38 -17.16
CA LEU A 247 13.17 -8.13 -17.90
C LEU A 247 12.78 -8.35 -19.37
N LYS A 248 13.20 -9.47 -19.97
CA LYS A 248 12.91 -9.82 -21.37
C LYS A 248 11.43 -10.19 -21.56
N GLU A 249 10.85 -9.72 -22.66
CA GLU A 249 9.52 -10.09 -23.14
C GLU A 249 9.37 -11.62 -23.24
N VAL A 250 8.17 -12.13 -22.98
CA VAL A 250 7.94 -13.57 -22.84
C VAL A 250 8.37 -14.31 -24.10
N GLY A 251 9.27 -15.27 -23.95
CA GLY A 251 9.75 -16.11 -25.05
C GLY A 251 10.81 -15.46 -25.95
N LYS A 252 11.27 -14.23 -25.67
CA LYS A 252 12.50 -13.69 -26.29
C LYS A 252 13.73 -14.38 -25.70
N GLY A 253 14.74 -14.61 -26.53
CA GLY A 253 15.91 -15.40 -26.13
C GLY A 253 15.75 -16.89 -26.39
N SER A 254 16.74 -17.67 -25.97
CA SER A 254 16.83 -19.11 -26.18
C SER A 254 17.45 -19.82 -24.99
N GLY A 255 16.99 -21.05 -24.73
CA GLY A 255 17.53 -21.88 -23.64
C GLY A 255 17.48 -21.19 -22.28
N ALA A 256 18.63 -21.07 -21.62
CA ALA A 256 18.77 -20.45 -20.30
C ALA A 256 18.51 -18.93 -20.30
N GLY A 257 18.54 -18.27 -21.47
CA GLY A 257 18.22 -16.86 -21.63
C GLY A 257 16.78 -16.59 -22.09
N THR A 258 15.87 -17.56 -21.97
CA THR A 258 14.46 -17.34 -22.38
C THR A 258 13.75 -16.40 -21.40
N GLY A 259 13.23 -15.29 -21.91
CA GLY A 259 12.50 -14.26 -21.17
C GLY A 259 11.22 -14.78 -20.53
N THR A 260 11.04 -14.45 -19.26
CA THR A 260 9.86 -14.78 -18.45
C THR A 260 8.97 -13.57 -18.23
N ASN A 261 9.49 -12.36 -18.45
CA ASN A 261 8.85 -11.06 -18.24
C ASN A 261 8.15 -10.92 -16.88
N THR A 262 8.68 -11.53 -15.81
CA THR A 262 8.03 -11.46 -14.49
C THR A 262 8.10 -10.06 -13.86
N SER A 263 8.96 -9.18 -14.36
CA SER A 263 8.99 -7.77 -13.99
C SER A 263 8.01 -6.89 -14.77
N ASP A 264 7.43 -7.42 -15.85
CA ASP A 264 6.62 -6.68 -16.84
C ASP A 264 7.38 -5.54 -17.55
N PHE A 265 8.71 -5.55 -17.53
CA PHE A 265 9.58 -4.62 -18.27
C PHE A 265 9.46 -4.81 -19.79
N SER A 266 9.23 -6.01 -20.32
CA SER A 266 8.97 -6.23 -21.75
C SER A 266 10.13 -5.86 -22.70
N ALA A 267 11.38 -6.12 -22.32
CA ALA A 267 12.52 -5.91 -23.23
C ALA A 267 12.45 -6.84 -24.46
N VAL A 268 12.45 -6.24 -25.64
CA VAL A 268 12.67 -6.94 -26.92
C VAL A 268 14.18 -7.14 -27.14
N LEU A 269 14.59 -7.83 -28.21
CA LEU A 269 15.99 -8.04 -28.57
C LEU A 269 16.23 -7.45 -29.96
N GLU A 270 16.31 -6.13 -30.04
CA GLU A 270 16.32 -5.35 -31.28
C GLU A 270 17.66 -5.31 -32.03
N GLY A 271 18.74 -5.78 -31.41
CA GLY A 271 20.09 -5.64 -31.96
C GLY A 271 20.61 -4.22 -31.83
N TYR A 272 21.52 -3.83 -32.72
CA TYR A 272 22.13 -2.50 -32.72
C TYR A 272 22.58 -2.05 -34.10
N PHE A 273 22.84 -0.75 -34.23
CA PHE A 273 23.48 -0.14 -35.39
C PHE A 273 24.95 0.10 -35.11
N TRP A 274 25.81 -0.21 -36.07
CA TRP A 274 27.26 0.06 -36.01
C TRP A 274 27.82 0.28 -37.42
N ASP A 275 28.59 1.35 -37.61
CA ASP A 275 29.34 1.65 -38.85
C ASP A 275 28.53 1.46 -40.15
N GLY A 276 27.29 1.97 -40.19
CA GLY A 276 26.43 1.90 -41.37
C GLY A 276 25.68 0.58 -41.57
N GLY A 277 25.80 -0.37 -40.64
CA GLY A 277 25.14 -1.67 -40.66
C GLY A 277 24.28 -1.94 -39.43
N PHE A 278 23.40 -2.95 -39.54
CA PHE A 278 22.54 -3.42 -38.46
C PHE A 278 22.88 -4.87 -38.10
N TYR A 279 23.00 -5.15 -36.81
CA TYR A 279 23.55 -6.41 -36.33
C TYR A 279 22.73 -6.99 -35.17
N GLU A 280 22.78 -8.32 -35.06
CA GLU A 280 22.38 -9.08 -33.86
C GLU A 280 20.91 -8.93 -33.41
N ILE A 281 19.98 -8.72 -34.36
CA ILE A 281 18.55 -8.80 -34.07
C ILE A 281 18.17 -10.17 -33.50
N ASN A 282 17.30 -10.16 -32.49
CA ASN A 282 16.91 -11.30 -31.66
C ASN A 282 18.04 -11.93 -30.83
N VAL A 283 19.22 -11.31 -30.79
CA VAL A 283 20.36 -11.77 -29.97
C VAL A 283 20.59 -10.83 -28.79
N TYR A 284 20.67 -9.53 -29.03
CA TYR A 284 20.89 -8.52 -27.99
C TYR A 284 19.77 -7.49 -27.94
N THR A 285 19.53 -6.94 -26.75
CA THR A 285 19.06 -5.56 -26.59
C THR A 285 20.12 -4.79 -25.85
N THR A 286 20.35 -3.57 -26.29
CA THR A 286 21.34 -2.69 -25.68
C THR A 286 20.69 -1.33 -25.49
N LEU A 287 20.73 -0.84 -24.26
CA LEU A 287 20.13 0.43 -23.85
C LEU A 287 21.24 1.41 -23.47
N TRP A 288 21.14 2.63 -23.99
CA TRP A 288 22.01 3.70 -23.53
C TRP A 288 21.72 4.08 -22.08
N SER A 289 22.78 4.45 -21.37
CA SER A 289 22.67 5.20 -20.12
C SER A 289 23.11 6.65 -20.31
N SER A 290 22.73 7.54 -19.40
CA SER A 290 23.20 8.94 -19.38
C SER A 290 24.65 9.11 -18.93
N LYS A 291 25.38 8.01 -18.69
CA LYS A 291 26.76 8.07 -18.21
C LYS A 291 27.76 8.25 -19.35
N ALA A 292 28.36 9.44 -19.42
CA ALA A 292 29.60 9.70 -20.16
C ALA A 292 30.82 9.70 -19.22
N ARG A 293 31.92 9.06 -19.64
CA ARG A 293 33.22 9.14 -18.94
C ARG A 293 34.13 10.20 -19.56
N ALA A 294 35.11 10.67 -18.79
CA ALA A 294 36.07 11.72 -19.15
C ALA A 294 36.93 11.47 -20.42
N LEU A 295 36.80 10.32 -21.08
CA LEU A 295 37.49 9.95 -22.32
C LEU A 295 36.54 9.79 -23.52
N GLY A 296 35.26 10.15 -23.40
CA GLY A 296 34.25 9.98 -24.46
C GLY A 296 33.65 8.58 -24.52
N GLU A 297 33.81 7.78 -23.46
CA GLU A 297 33.19 6.46 -23.38
C GLU A 297 31.75 6.57 -22.82
N ASN A 298 30.79 5.96 -23.52
CA ASN A 298 29.38 5.95 -23.13
C ASN A 298 28.98 4.56 -22.62
N LEU A 299 28.39 4.50 -21.43
CA LEU A 299 27.98 3.24 -20.82
C LEU A 299 26.67 2.74 -21.43
N TRP A 300 26.63 1.44 -21.72
CA TRP A 300 25.42 0.72 -22.09
C TRP A 300 25.09 -0.42 -21.12
N PHE A 301 23.80 -0.77 -21.09
CA PHE A 301 23.22 -1.92 -20.41
C PHE A 301 22.74 -2.91 -21.47
N SER A 302 22.98 -4.22 -21.31
CA SER A 302 22.58 -5.21 -22.32
C SER A 302 22.07 -6.52 -21.74
N LEU A 303 21.10 -7.10 -22.46
CA LEU A 303 20.57 -8.44 -22.24
C LEU A 303 20.86 -9.33 -23.46
N ASP A 304 21.30 -10.56 -23.21
CA ASP A 304 21.69 -11.57 -24.21
C ASP A 304 20.61 -12.66 -24.36
N ASP A 305 20.51 -13.27 -25.54
CA ASP A 305 19.52 -14.30 -25.86
C ASP A 305 19.74 -15.62 -25.10
N LYS A 306 20.99 -16.01 -24.84
CA LYS A 306 21.38 -17.29 -24.23
C LYS A 306 21.61 -17.22 -22.74
N SER A 307 21.82 -16.02 -22.20
CA SER A 307 22.13 -15.78 -20.79
C SER A 307 20.97 -15.12 -20.03
N SER A 308 20.88 -15.43 -18.74
CA SER A 308 20.05 -14.69 -17.79
C SER A 308 20.78 -13.48 -17.21
N GLY A 309 22.11 -13.39 -17.34
CA GLY A 309 22.89 -12.33 -16.69
C GLY A 309 22.73 -10.97 -17.36
N ILE A 310 22.78 -9.90 -16.56
CA ILE A 310 22.75 -8.52 -17.02
C ILE A 310 24.18 -8.02 -17.25
N SER A 311 24.46 -7.49 -18.44
CA SER A 311 25.79 -7.02 -18.83
C SER A 311 25.88 -5.50 -18.90
N PHE A 312 27.07 -4.98 -18.58
CA PHE A 312 27.43 -3.57 -18.76
C PHE A 312 28.70 -3.48 -19.59
N GLY A 313 28.79 -2.46 -20.44
CA GLY A 313 30.00 -2.16 -21.19
C GLY A 313 30.08 -0.69 -21.59
N PHE A 314 31.17 -0.35 -22.26
CA PHE A 314 31.46 1.00 -22.71
C PHE A 314 31.64 1.00 -24.23
N SER A 315 31.04 1.99 -24.86
CA SER A 315 31.29 2.31 -26.25
C SER A 315 32.30 3.46 -26.35
N TRP A 316 33.24 3.34 -27.29
CA TRP A 316 34.21 4.38 -27.63
C TRP A 316 33.77 5.20 -28.85
N ASP A 317 32.65 4.81 -29.45
CA ASP A 317 32.23 5.20 -30.78
C ASP A 317 30.85 5.84 -30.70
N ASP A 318 30.79 7.15 -30.90
CA ASP A 318 29.54 7.91 -30.96
C ASP A 318 28.73 7.62 -32.24
N THR A 319 29.22 6.73 -33.11
CA THR A 319 28.49 6.26 -34.29
C THR A 319 27.63 5.03 -34.05
N GLU A 320 27.71 4.40 -32.88
CA GLU A 320 26.84 3.29 -32.50
C GLU A 320 25.40 3.75 -32.21
N GLY A 321 24.43 2.94 -32.63
CA GLY A 321 23.01 3.18 -32.40
C GLY A 321 22.39 2.12 -31.51
N TYR A 322 21.96 2.51 -30.32
CA TYR A 322 21.29 1.66 -29.34
C TYR A 322 19.90 2.19 -28.99
N ALA A 323 19.07 1.35 -28.39
CA ALA A 323 17.75 1.74 -27.94
C ALA A 323 17.82 2.54 -26.64
N VAL A 324 16.69 3.16 -26.27
CA VAL A 324 16.54 3.94 -25.04
C VAL A 324 15.21 3.60 -24.39
N ARG A 325 15.19 3.61 -23.06
CA ARG A 325 13.98 3.59 -22.25
C ARG A 325 14.05 4.66 -21.19
N CYS A 326 12.97 5.41 -21.06
CA CYS A 326 12.88 6.45 -20.06
C CYS A 326 12.56 5.86 -18.69
N LEU A 327 13.09 6.50 -17.66
CA LEU A 327 12.92 6.16 -16.26
C LEU A 327 12.40 7.37 -15.48
N ARG A 328 11.63 7.10 -14.43
CA ARG A 328 11.25 8.09 -13.43
C ARG A 328 11.46 7.53 -12.03
N ASN A 329 12.07 8.34 -11.15
CA ASN A 329 12.36 7.99 -9.76
C ASN A 329 11.46 8.82 -8.83
N ASP A 330 10.37 8.23 -8.32
CA ASP A 330 9.36 8.95 -7.55
C ASP A 330 9.52 8.77 -6.03
N PRO A 331 9.21 9.80 -5.21
CA PRO A 331 8.84 9.61 -3.82
C PRO A 331 7.66 8.63 -3.68
N PRO A 332 7.47 8.00 -2.51
CA PRO A 332 6.36 7.09 -2.32
C PRO A 332 5.01 7.82 -2.37
N ALA A 333 3.92 7.08 -2.56
CA ALA A 333 2.58 7.61 -2.32
C ALA A 333 2.34 7.85 -0.81
N SER A 334 1.45 8.78 -0.46
CA SER A 334 1.04 8.99 0.94
C SER A 334 0.35 7.72 1.48
N PRO A 335 0.62 7.28 2.72
CA PRO A 335 -0.03 6.09 3.29
C PRO A 335 -1.53 6.30 3.55
N THR A 336 -2.33 5.22 3.46
CA THR A 336 -3.74 5.22 3.91
C THR A 336 -3.81 4.70 5.33
N GLN A 337 -4.48 5.41 6.23
CA GLN A 337 -4.67 4.98 7.61
C GLN A 337 -5.71 3.85 7.70
N LEU A 338 -5.56 2.94 8.67
CA LEU A 338 -6.44 1.79 8.86
C LEU A 338 -7.11 1.80 10.23
N LEU A 339 -6.31 1.86 11.31
CA LEU A 339 -6.82 1.84 12.68
C LEU A 339 -6.03 2.80 13.57
N PRO A 340 -6.66 3.40 14.60
CA PRO A 340 -8.10 3.51 14.80
C PRO A 340 -8.80 4.16 13.60
N SER A 341 -10.06 3.80 13.34
CA SER A 341 -10.81 4.41 12.24
C SER A 341 -11.07 5.89 12.53
N ASP A 342 -11.22 6.68 11.48
CA ASP A 342 -11.46 8.12 11.62
C ASP A 342 -12.71 8.40 12.49
N ALA A 343 -12.58 9.38 13.38
CA ALA A 343 -13.55 9.79 14.40
C ALA A 343 -14.04 8.65 15.31
N SER A 344 -13.27 7.58 15.49
CA SER A 344 -13.61 6.49 16.41
C SER A 344 -13.55 6.95 17.88
N THR A 345 -14.51 6.51 18.69
CA THR A 345 -14.60 6.85 20.12
C THR A 345 -14.32 5.63 21.00
N ASN A 346 -14.12 5.85 22.29
CA ASN A 346 -13.85 4.79 23.28
C ASN A 346 -12.72 3.86 22.84
N GLN A 347 -11.63 4.44 22.35
CA GLN A 347 -10.42 3.69 22.01
C GLN A 347 -9.57 3.45 23.27
N SER A 348 -8.76 2.40 23.25
CA SER A 348 -7.76 2.14 24.28
C SER A 348 -6.93 3.38 24.59
N MET A 349 -6.50 3.57 25.83
CA MET A 349 -5.51 4.61 26.16
C MET A 349 -4.11 4.30 25.60
N ARG A 350 -3.89 3.12 25.01
CA ARG A 350 -2.63 2.73 24.34
C ARG A 350 -2.93 2.21 22.93
N PRO A 351 -3.51 3.03 22.03
CA PRO A 351 -3.91 2.55 20.71
C PRO A 351 -2.67 2.15 19.89
N THR A 352 -2.84 1.08 19.09
CA THR A 352 -1.93 0.76 18.00
C THR A 352 -2.41 1.46 16.72
N LEU A 353 -1.63 2.42 16.24
CA LEU A 353 -1.89 3.13 15.00
C LEU A 353 -1.39 2.29 13.83
N ASN A 354 -2.26 1.92 12.91
CA ASN A 354 -1.97 1.06 11.76
C ASN A 354 -2.31 1.77 10.45
N TRP A 355 -1.48 1.60 9.43
CA TRP A 355 -1.71 2.11 8.07
C TRP A 355 -1.37 1.06 7.02
N GLU A 356 -1.84 1.25 5.80
CA GLU A 356 -1.53 0.39 4.67
C GLU A 356 -0.02 0.44 4.37
N ASN A 357 0.55 -0.74 4.09
CA ASN A 357 1.90 -0.77 3.57
C ASN A 357 1.92 -0.18 2.16
N ARG A 358 2.85 0.75 1.90
CA ARG A 358 3.02 1.38 0.59
C ARG A 358 4.19 0.76 -0.17
N PHE A 359 4.06 0.74 -1.48
CA PHE A 359 5.15 0.39 -2.38
C PHE A 359 6.28 1.41 -2.25
N ASN A 360 7.53 0.95 -2.40
CA ASN A 360 8.70 1.83 -2.42
C ASN A 360 8.86 2.70 -1.16
N VAL A 361 8.63 2.15 0.04
CA VAL A 361 8.87 2.89 1.30
C VAL A 361 10.09 2.35 2.02
N SER A 362 11.01 3.26 2.38
CA SER A 362 12.14 2.98 3.27
C SER A 362 11.80 3.22 4.74
N SER A 363 10.97 4.24 5.03
CA SER A 363 10.49 4.51 6.39
C SER A 363 9.24 5.38 6.42
N TYR A 364 8.56 5.41 7.57
CA TYR A 364 7.45 6.30 7.86
C TYR A 364 7.81 7.33 8.93
N THR A 365 7.11 8.47 8.89
CA THR A 365 7.07 9.46 9.97
C THR A 365 5.63 9.68 10.42
N LEU A 366 5.38 9.51 11.71
CA LEU A 366 4.07 9.54 12.35
C LEU A 366 3.97 10.72 13.32
N GLN A 367 2.85 11.44 13.26
CA GLN A 367 2.50 12.48 14.22
C GLN A 367 1.18 12.18 14.92
N VAL A 368 1.13 12.43 16.23
CA VAL A 368 -0.09 12.41 17.05
C VAL A 368 -0.13 13.67 17.91
N ALA A 369 -1.29 14.32 18.02
CA ALA A 369 -1.50 15.53 18.83
C ALA A 369 -2.95 15.66 19.30
N GLU A 370 -3.22 16.54 20.27
CA GLU A 370 -4.60 16.88 20.72
C GLU A 370 -5.28 17.93 19.84
N ASN A 371 -4.67 18.28 18.70
CA ASN A 371 -5.25 19.20 17.73
C ASN A 371 -4.75 18.89 16.31
N SER A 372 -5.57 19.25 15.32
CA SER A 372 -5.28 19.05 13.90
C SER A 372 -4.15 19.93 13.35
N SER A 373 -3.64 20.89 14.13
CA SER A 373 -2.44 21.67 13.77
C SER A 373 -1.13 20.98 14.20
N PHE A 374 -1.22 19.82 14.85
CA PHE A 374 -0.08 19.02 15.30
C PHE A 374 0.94 19.81 16.13
N THR A 375 0.46 20.75 16.95
CA THR A 375 1.32 21.62 17.77
C THR A 375 0.69 21.83 19.15
N PRO A 376 1.31 21.35 20.26
CA PRO A 376 2.48 20.48 20.29
C PRO A 376 2.16 19.05 19.80
N THR A 377 3.15 18.35 19.27
CA THR A 377 3.05 16.91 19.01
C THR A 377 3.26 16.12 20.30
N ILE A 378 2.40 15.13 20.54
CA ILE A 378 2.59 14.10 21.58
C ILE A 378 3.50 13.00 21.05
N VAL A 379 3.25 12.56 19.82
CA VAL A 379 4.13 11.64 19.08
C VAL A 379 4.65 12.37 17.85
N ASN A 380 5.97 12.28 17.64
CA ASN A 380 6.64 12.71 16.40
C ASN A 380 7.76 11.70 16.10
N ALA A 381 7.35 10.50 15.69
CA ALA A 381 8.23 9.35 15.50
C ALA A 381 8.65 9.25 14.03
N SER A 382 9.93 9.00 13.78
CA SER A 382 10.51 8.87 12.43
C SER A 382 11.29 7.57 12.30
N ASN A 383 11.68 7.21 11.07
CA ASN A 383 12.41 5.96 10.76
C ASN A 383 11.63 4.70 11.16
N ILE A 384 10.30 4.77 11.17
CA ILE A 384 9.46 3.60 11.44
C ILE A 384 9.51 2.71 10.20
N THR A 385 9.93 1.46 10.36
CA THR A 385 10.06 0.51 9.23
C THR A 385 8.86 -0.42 9.10
N ASP A 386 8.03 -0.52 10.15
CA ASP A 386 6.79 -1.29 10.15
C ASP A 386 5.60 -0.39 9.78
N ASN A 387 4.48 -0.96 9.36
CA ASN A 387 3.26 -0.23 9.01
C ASN A 387 2.32 -0.01 10.21
N LYS A 388 2.89 -0.03 11.42
CA LYS A 388 2.18 0.15 12.69
C LYS A 388 3.05 0.85 13.73
N TYR A 389 2.38 1.44 14.73
CA TYR A 389 3.03 2.10 15.86
C TYR A 389 2.18 1.99 17.14
N GLU A 390 2.75 1.39 18.18
CA GLU A 390 2.16 1.36 19.51
C GLU A 390 2.50 2.63 20.28
N THR A 391 1.47 3.32 20.76
CA THR A 391 1.64 4.57 21.51
C THR A 391 2.00 4.30 22.98
N ALA A 392 2.66 5.27 23.61
CA ALA A 392 2.66 5.34 25.07
C ALA A 392 1.24 5.62 25.59
N THR A 393 0.98 5.41 26.88
CA THR A 393 -0.32 5.71 27.48
C THR A 393 -0.71 7.17 27.28
N LEU A 394 -1.85 7.36 26.62
CA LEU A 394 -2.52 8.63 26.36
C LEU A 394 -3.49 8.96 27.51
N ASN A 395 -3.96 10.20 27.58
CA ASN A 395 -4.97 10.59 28.56
C ASN A 395 -6.32 9.96 28.18
N SER A 396 -7.17 9.65 29.17
CA SER A 396 -8.54 9.17 28.94
C SER A 396 -9.47 10.30 28.49
N ASN A 397 -10.59 9.97 27.86
CA ASN A 397 -11.62 10.91 27.36
C ASN A 397 -11.01 12.10 26.59
N THR A 398 -10.00 11.83 25.77
CA THR A 398 -9.26 12.86 25.06
C THR A 398 -9.25 12.54 23.57
N GLU A 399 -9.62 13.53 22.76
CA GLU A 399 -9.54 13.44 21.30
C GLU A 399 -8.09 13.68 20.84
N TYR A 400 -7.61 12.77 19.99
CA TYR A 400 -6.31 12.82 19.35
C TYR A 400 -6.43 12.82 17.83
N PHE A 401 -5.57 13.59 17.17
CA PHE A 401 -5.42 13.66 15.72
C PHE A 401 -4.10 12.99 15.33
N TRP A 402 -4.11 12.24 14.25
CA TRP A 402 -2.93 11.55 13.76
C TRP A 402 -2.82 11.53 12.23
N ARG A 403 -1.58 11.51 11.75
CA ARG A 403 -1.24 11.44 10.32
C ARG A 403 0.13 10.80 10.13
N VAL A 404 0.35 10.22 8.96
CA VAL A 404 1.60 9.52 8.62
C VAL A 404 2.07 9.88 7.21
N LEU A 405 3.37 10.01 7.00
CA LEU A 405 3.98 10.11 5.67
C LEU A 405 5.01 9.01 5.45
N ALA A 406 5.32 8.75 4.18
CA ALA A 406 6.28 7.75 3.76
C ALA A 406 7.50 8.43 3.12
N THR A 407 8.67 7.82 3.26
CA THR A 407 9.94 8.33 2.74
C THR A 407 10.76 7.22 2.08
N ASN A 408 11.40 7.55 0.97
CA ASN A 408 12.45 6.76 0.32
C ASN A 408 13.68 7.63 0.00
N ASN A 409 14.60 7.12 -0.81
CA ASN A 409 15.82 7.82 -1.20
C ASN A 409 15.60 9.01 -2.15
N TYR A 410 14.42 9.10 -2.79
CA TYR A 410 14.06 10.14 -3.75
C TYR A 410 13.20 11.25 -3.12
N GLY A 411 12.60 10.99 -1.96
CA GLY A 411 11.90 12.02 -1.20
C GLY A 411 10.87 11.46 -0.22
N SER A 412 10.05 12.37 0.29
CA SER A 412 8.91 12.04 1.14
C SER A 412 7.62 12.33 0.40
N SER A 413 6.60 11.52 0.69
CA SER A 413 5.23 11.82 0.31
C SER A 413 4.67 13.00 1.12
N SER A 414 3.54 13.53 0.67
CA SER A 414 2.66 14.30 1.54
C SER A 414 2.21 13.44 2.73
N TYR A 415 1.87 14.09 3.85
CA TYR A 415 1.13 13.39 4.91
C TYR A 415 -0.17 12.81 4.37
N SER A 416 -0.59 11.69 4.96
CA SER A 416 -1.95 11.18 4.85
C SER A 416 -2.98 12.26 5.24
N ASP A 417 -4.25 11.94 5.01
CA ASP A 417 -5.33 12.69 5.65
C ASP A 417 -5.12 12.76 7.17
N THR A 418 -5.79 13.74 7.79
CA THR A 418 -5.78 13.87 9.25
C THR A 418 -6.97 13.12 9.80
N TRP A 419 -6.72 11.99 10.45
CA TRP A 419 -7.75 11.22 11.17
C TRP A 419 -7.76 11.58 12.65
N SER A 420 -8.91 11.40 13.31
CA SER A 420 -9.00 11.51 14.77
C SER A 420 -9.53 10.24 15.44
N PHE A 421 -9.28 10.12 16.74
CA PHE A 421 -9.91 9.15 17.63
C PHE A 421 -10.00 9.70 19.06
N GLU A 422 -10.95 9.23 19.85
CA GLU A 422 -11.13 9.59 21.25
C GLU A 422 -10.87 8.38 22.16
N THR A 423 -9.97 8.54 23.12
CA THR A 423 -9.68 7.53 24.14
C THR A 423 -10.84 7.40 25.13
N GLY A 424 -11.14 6.20 25.60
CA GLY A 424 -12.14 5.96 26.64
C GLY A 424 -11.61 6.11 28.07
N GLU A 425 -12.47 5.85 29.05
CA GLU A 425 -12.10 5.61 30.44
C GLU A 425 -11.73 4.14 30.64
N ASP A 426 -10.43 3.82 30.58
CA ASP A 426 -9.97 2.48 30.92
C ASP A 426 -10.12 2.22 32.42
N GLY A 427 -10.85 1.16 32.75
CA GLY A 427 -10.83 0.56 34.08
C GLY A 427 -11.75 1.19 35.13
N GLY A 428 -12.62 2.11 34.72
CA GLY A 428 -13.70 2.64 35.56
C GLY A 428 -14.87 1.65 35.71
N PRO A 429 -15.73 1.81 36.73
CA PRO A 429 -16.96 1.02 36.85
C PRO A 429 -17.91 1.29 35.67
N CYS A 430 -18.75 0.32 35.35
CA CYS A 430 -19.76 0.48 34.31
C CYS A 430 -20.74 1.63 34.58
N PRO A 431 -21.02 2.50 33.60
CA PRO A 431 -21.96 3.60 33.74
C PRO A 431 -23.32 3.14 34.25
N GLY A 432 -23.71 3.62 35.44
CA GLY A 432 -24.99 3.28 36.06
C GLY A 432 -25.08 1.86 36.64
N THR A 433 -23.99 1.10 36.71
CA THR A 433 -23.95 -0.24 37.34
C THR A 433 -22.57 -0.48 37.96
N GLU A 434 -22.23 0.23 39.04
CA GLU A 434 -20.92 0.08 39.70
C GLU A 434 -20.69 -1.32 40.28
N THR A 435 -21.74 -1.90 40.85
CA THR A 435 -21.73 -3.26 41.39
C THR A 435 -23.00 -4.01 41.04
N VAL A 436 -22.93 -5.35 41.12
CA VAL A 436 -24.04 -6.28 40.90
C VAL A 436 -24.11 -7.26 42.07
N ASP A 437 -25.22 -7.26 42.80
CA ASP A 437 -25.49 -8.27 43.84
C ASP A 437 -26.20 -9.48 43.22
N TYR A 438 -25.54 -10.64 43.22
CA TYR A 438 -26.07 -11.85 42.60
C TYR A 438 -25.52 -13.11 43.28
N GLY A 439 -26.36 -14.12 43.48
CA GLY A 439 -25.94 -15.40 44.08
C GLY A 439 -25.39 -15.31 45.50
N GLY A 440 -25.68 -14.23 46.24
CA GLY A 440 -25.12 -13.98 47.58
C GLY A 440 -23.76 -13.28 47.59
N GLN A 441 -23.23 -12.92 46.41
CA GLN A 441 -21.99 -12.20 46.21
C GLN A 441 -22.26 -10.77 45.71
N THR A 442 -21.29 -9.88 45.88
CA THR A 442 -21.27 -8.55 45.26
C THR A 442 -20.11 -8.51 44.27
N TYR A 443 -20.42 -8.30 42.99
CA TYR A 443 -19.45 -8.18 41.91
C TYR A 443 -19.22 -6.71 41.57
N ASN A 444 -17.97 -6.28 41.45
CA ASN A 444 -17.66 -4.99 40.85
C ASN A 444 -17.74 -5.10 39.32
N THR A 445 -17.96 -3.99 38.65
CA THR A 445 -17.96 -3.93 37.19
C THR A 445 -16.78 -3.14 36.66
N VAL A 446 -16.46 -3.34 35.39
CA VAL A 446 -15.44 -2.57 34.67
C VAL A 446 -15.89 -2.33 33.24
N GLN A 447 -15.78 -1.08 32.79
CA GLN A 447 -15.98 -0.71 31.39
C GLN A 447 -14.66 -0.86 30.63
N ILE A 448 -14.70 -1.59 29.51
CA ILE A 448 -13.56 -1.78 28.60
C ILE A 448 -14.07 -1.53 27.18
N GLY A 449 -13.66 -0.38 26.61
CA GLY A 449 -14.27 0.12 25.38
C GLY A 449 -15.77 0.34 25.55
N THR A 450 -16.57 -0.34 24.73
CA THR A 450 -18.04 -0.31 24.81
C THR A 450 -18.62 -1.42 25.68
N GLN A 451 -17.79 -2.35 26.18
CA GLN A 451 -18.25 -3.53 26.89
C GLN A 451 -18.21 -3.34 28.40
N CYS A 452 -19.22 -3.85 29.07
CA CYS A 452 -19.29 -3.90 30.52
C CYS A 452 -19.05 -5.31 31.03
N TRP A 453 -18.00 -5.50 31.83
CA TRP A 453 -17.58 -6.79 32.35
C TRP A 453 -17.75 -6.87 33.86
N LEU A 454 -18.08 -8.04 34.38
CA LEU A 454 -17.82 -8.33 35.80
C LEU A 454 -16.30 -8.36 36.02
N LYS A 455 -15.85 -7.73 37.10
CA LYS A 455 -14.43 -7.65 37.46
C LYS A 455 -13.92 -8.94 38.11
N GLU A 456 -14.77 -9.61 38.88
CA GLU A 456 -14.47 -10.90 39.49
C GLU A 456 -15.03 -12.06 38.65
N ASN A 457 -14.40 -13.24 38.78
CA ASN A 457 -14.96 -14.47 38.23
C ASN A 457 -16.25 -14.82 38.98
N LEU A 458 -17.24 -15.34 38.25
CA LEU A 458 -18.54 -15.69 38.81
C LEU A 458 -18.39 -16.77 39.90
N ASN A 459 -19.16 -16.66 40.97
CA ASN A 459 -19.13 -17.57 42.13
C ASN A 459 -20.56 -17.77 42.66
N VAL A 460 -21.36 -18.48 41.89
CA VAL A 460 -22.77 -18.77 42.19
C VAL A 460 -23.04 -20.27 42.18
N GLY A 461 -24.06 -20.69 42.92
CA GLY A 461 -24.46 -22.09 43.02
C GLY A 461 -23.85 -22.86 44.19
N THR A 462 -24.20 -24.13 44.26
CA THR A 462 -23.84 -25.07 45.33
C THR A 462 -22.54 -25.79 44.98
N ARG A 463 -21.60 -25.85 45.93
CA ARG A 463 -20.32 -26.53 45.73
C ARG A 463 -20.46 -28.04 45.70
N ILE A 464 -20.09 -28.67 44.58
CA ILE A 464 -19.89 -30.11 44.47
C ILE A 464 -18.40 -30.45 44.43
N ASP A 465 -18.05 -31.71 44.73
CA ASP A 465 -16.66 -32.17 44.61
C ASP A 465 -16.28 -32.34 43.12
N GLY A 466 -15.03 -32.07 42.78
CA GLY A 466 -14.47 -32.21 41.44
C GLY A 466 -14.61 -33.62 40.88
N SER A 467 -14.79 -34.63 41.72
CA SER A 467 -15.06 -36.02 41.30
C SER A 467 -16.46 -36.26 40.71
N GLN A 468 -17.38 -35.30 40.82
CA GLN A 468 -18.76 -35.39 40.34
C GLN A 468 -18.94 -34.55 39.06
N ASP A 469 -19.91 -34.91 38.22
CA ASP A 469 -20.37 -34.05 37.12
C ASP A 469 -21.46 -33.09 37.61
N GLN A 470 -21.55 -31.93 36.96
CA GLN A 470 -22.68 -31.01 37.14
C GLN A 470 -23.87 -31.51 36.32
N THR A 471 -25.07 -31.46 36.89
CA THR A 471 -26.27 -32.10 36.33
C THR A 471 -27.46 -31.18 36.25
N ASP A 472 -28.26 -31.33 35.19
CA ASP A 472 -29.50 -30.56 34.99
C ASP A 472 -30.57 -30.97 36.02
N ASN A 473 -30.52 -30.31 37.18
CA ASN A 473 -31.36 -30.60 38.34
C ASN A 473 -31.95 -29.34 38.98
N GLU A 474 -32.00 -28.24 38.21
CA GLU A 474 -32.48 -26.90 38.60
C GLU A 474 -31.65 -26.21 39.71
N THR A 475 -30.59 -26.85 40.21
CA THR A 475 -29.65 -26.24 41.16
C THR A 475 -28.38 -25.88 40.42
N ILE A 476 -28.01 -24.61 40.43
CA ILE A 476 -26.71 -24.22 39.88
C ILE A 476 -25.62 -24.85 40.74
N GLU A 477 -24.67 -25.51 40.10
CA GLU A 477 -23.56 -26.21 40.74
C GLU A 477 -22.24 -25.56 40.36
N LYS A 478 -21.25 -25.65 41.24
CA LYS A 478 -19.89 -25.12 41.00
C LYS A 478 -18.85 -26.06 41.57
N TYR A 479 -17.66 -26.05 40.98
CA TYR A 479 -16.46 -26.56 41.64
C TYR A 479 -15.69 -25.40 42.27
N CYS A 480 -15.18 -25.63 43.48
CA CYS A 480 -14.12 -24.80 44.03
C CYS A 480 -12.80 -25.53 43.86
N TYR A 481 -11.74 -24.83 43.47
CA TYR A 481 -10.44 -25.45 43.24
C TYR A 481 -10.00 -26.27 44.47
N ASP A 482 -9.50 -27.49 44.25
CA ASP A 482 -9.15 -28.47 45.31
C ASP A 482 -10.30 -28.78 46.30
N ASP A 483 -11.55 -28.68 45.85
CA ASP A 483 -12.76 -28.92 46.64
C ASP A 483 -12.89 -28.04 47.91
N ASN A 484 -12.18 -26.91 47.92
CA ASN A 484 -12.09 -26.00 49.06
C ASN A 484 -12.89 -24.71 48.80
N GLU A 485 -13.95 -24.46 49.57
CA GLU A 485 -14.83 -23.29 49.43
C GLU A 485 -14.07 -21.96 49.47
N ALA A 486 -13.00 -21.85 50.29
CA ALA A 486 -12.19 -20.63 50.38
C ALA A 486 -11.50 -20.26 49.05
N ASN A 487 -11.26 -21.24 48.18
CA ASN A 487 -10.73 -20.97 46.85
C ASN A 487 -11.79 -20.36 45.92
N CYS A 488 -13.07 -20.69 46.07
CA CYS A 488 -14.14 -19.99 45.35
C CYS A 488 -14.25 -18.52 45.79
N ASP A 489 -14.09 -18.25 47.09
CA ASP A 489 -14.13 -16.88 47.61
C ASP A 489 -13.04 -15.99 47.01
N THR A 490 -11.92 -16.59 46.59
CA THR A 490 -10.78 -15.87 46.02
C THR A 490 -10.78 -15.87 44.49
N TYR A 491 -11.01 -17.02 43.86
CA TYR A 491 -10.77 -17.22 42.42
C TYR A 491 -12.05 -17.39 41.59
N GLY A 492 -13.21 -17.46 42.24
CA GLY A 492 -14.48 -17.78 41.60
C GLY A 492 -14.77 -19.29 41.51
N GLY A 493 -15.98 -19.62 41.07
CA GLY A 493 -16.40 -20.98 40.77
C GLY A 493 -15.91 -21.42 39.39
N LEU A 494 -15.70 -22.72 39.24
CA LEU A 494 -15.43 -23.37 37.96
C LEU A 494 -16.68 -24.14 37.52
N TYR A 495 -17.02 -24.05 36.24
CA TYR A 495 -18.25 -24.59 35.67
C TYR A 495 -17.95 -25.40 34.41
N GLN A 496 -18.61 -26.55 34.28
CA GLN A 496 -18.78 -27.25 33.01
C GLN A 496 -19.58 -26.37 32.07
N TRP A 497 -19.32 -26.53 30.77
CA TRP A 497 -19.91 -25.63 29.78
C TRP A 497 -21.44 -25.71 29.77
N ASP A 498 -22.00 -26.92 29.83
CA ASP A 498 -23.45 -27.10 29.83
C ASP A 498 -24.09 -26.51 31.09
N GLU A 499 -23.44 -26.60 32.25
CA GLU A 499 -23.90 -26.00 33.50
C GLU A 499 -23.93 -24.47 33.42
N MET A 500 -22.84 -23.83 32.97
CA MET A 500 -22.86 -22.37 32.86
C MET A 500 -23.92 -21.88 31.87
N MET A 501 -24.18 -22.65 30.82
CA MET A 501 -25.19 -22.34 29.82
C MET A 501 -26.61 -22.65 30.31
N LEU A 502 -26.80 -23.19 31.52
CA LEU A 502 -28.09 -23.72 31.99
C LEU A 502 -28.71 -24.68 30.96
N TYR A 503 -27.87 -25.55 30.39
CA TYR A 503 -28.24 -26.58 29.42
C TYR A 503 -28.94 -26.08 28.15
N THR A 504 -28.80 -24.78 27.81
CA THR A 504 -29.14 -24.25 26.49
C THR A 504 -27.93 -24.23 25.55
N THR A 505 -28.18 -24.13 24.25
CA THR A 505 -27.15 -23.99 23.20
C THR A 505 -27.19 -22.63 22.51
N THR A 506 -28.01 -21.71 23.02
CA THR A 506 -28.13 -20.35 22.46
C THR A 506 -26.92 -19.52 22.87
N GLU A 507 -26.06 -19.23 21.91
CA GLU A 507 -24.92 -18.32 22.06
C GLU A 507 -25.38 -16.94 22.57
N GLY A 508 -24.60 -16.34 23.49
CA GLY A 508 -24.95 -15.07 24.12
C GLY A 508 -26.16 -15.14 25.07
N SER A 509 -26.59 -16.34 25.47
CA SER A 509 -27.64 -16.48 26.48
C SER A 509 -27.20 -15.97 27.85
N GLN A 510 -28.17 -15.62 28.70
CA GLN A 510 -27.90 -15.25 30.09
C GLN A 510 -27.14 -16.36 30.83
N GLY A 511 -27.53 -17.63 30.63
CA GLY A 511 -26.97 -18.76 31.39
C GLY A 511 -27.01 -18.48 32.90
N ILE A 512 -25.93 -18.82 33.59
CA ILE A 512 -25.74 -18.58 35.03
C ILE A 512 -25.40 -17.10 35.36
N CYS A 513 -25.40 -16.18 34.41
CA CYS A 513 -25.13 -14.77 34.68
C CYS A 513 -26.29 -14.05 35.37
N PRO A 514 -26.01 -12.91 36.03
CA PRO A 514 -27.06 -12.07 36.63
C PRO A 514 -28.12 -11.63 35.59
N PRO A 515 -29.37 -11.38 36.00
CA PRO A 515 -30.38 -10.84 35.10
C PRO A 515 -29.93 -9.55 34.40
N GLY A 516 -30.07 -9.51 33.07
CA GLY A 516 -29.62 -8.38 32.25
C GLY A 516 -28.12 -8.37 31.92
N TRP A 517 -27.40 -9.43 32.29
CA TRP A 517 -26.05 -9.76 31.83
C TRP A 517 -26.11 -11.07 31.04
N HIS A 518 -25.09 -11.37 30.25
CA HIS A 518 -25.01 -12.62 29.51
C HIS A 518 -23.61 -13.24 29.55
N LEU A 519 -23.55 -14.51 29.15
CA LEU A 519 -22.29 -15.20 28.92
C LEU A 519 -21.62 -14.63 27.67
N PRO A 520 -20.31 -14.36 27.70
CA PRO A 520 -19.63 -13.77 26.56
C PRO A 520 -19.62 -14.74 25.38
N THR A 521 -19.74 -14.20 24.18
CA THR A 521 -19.49 -14.92 22.93
C THR A 521 -18.02 -14.80 22.54
N THR A 522 -17.60 -15.56 21.53
CA THR A 522 -16.27 -15.43 20.93
C THR A 522 -16.09 -14.03 20.33
N ALA A 523 -17.15 -13.41 19.79
CA ALA A 523 -17.11 -12.04 19.29
C ALA A 523 -16.91 -11.01 20.41
N ASP A 524 -17.54 -11.22 21.57
CA ASP A 524 -17.36 -10.37 22.74
C ASP A 524 -15.92 -10.43 23.25
N LEU A 525 -15.39 -11.65 23.38
CA LEU A 525 -14.02 -11.86 23.81
C LEU A 525 -13.02 -11.29 22.79
N THR A 526 -13.27 -11.41 21.48
CA THR A 526 -12.43 -10.78 20.45
C THR A 526 -12.47 -9.26 20.54
N THR A 527 -13.62 -8.65 20.85
CA THR A 527 -13.72 -7.20 21.09
C THR A 527 -12.83 -6.80 22.27
N LEU A 528 -12.89 -7.56 23.36
CA LEU A 528 -12.02 -7.37 24.53
C LEU A 528 -10.53 -7.51 24.17
N THR A 529 -10.11 -8.58 23.48
CA THR A 529 -8.69 -8.78 23.15
C THR A 529 -8.17 -7.72 22.19
N THR A 530 -8.96 -7.35 21.18
CA THR A 530 -8.62 -6.28 20.23
C THR A 530 -8.46 -4.95 20.95
N TYR A 531 -9.34 -4.65 21.90
CA TYR A 531 -9.27 -3.42 22.68
C TYR A 531 -7.95 -3.28 23.45
N VAL A 532 -7.44 -4.39 23.99
CA VAL A 532 -6.17 -4.39 24.71
C VAL A 532 -4.96 -4.64 23.81
N ASN A 533 -5.12 -4.54 22.49
CA ASN A 533 -4.10 -4.85 21.48
C ASN A 533 -3.47 -6.24 21.68
N ASP A 534 -4.29 -7.23 22.04
CA ASP A 534 -3.88 -8.59 22.36
C ASP A 534 -2.81 -8.69 23.48
N ASP A 535 -2.66 -7.64 24.31
CA ASP A 535 -1.80 -7.66 25.51
C ASP A 535 -2.55 -8.31 26.67
N GLY A 536 -2.38 -9.62 26.83
CA GLY A 536 -2.91 -10.41 27.93
C GLY A 536 -2.43 -9.95 29.31
N ASN A 537 -1.26 -9.31 29.41
CA ASN A 537 -0.81 -8.77 30.69
C ASN A 537 -1.71 -7.62 31.19
N SER A 538 -2.32 -6.89 30.27
CA SER A 538 -3.28 -5.83 30.62
C SER A 538 -4.55 -6.36 31.28
N LEU A 539 -4.93 -7.62 31.04
CA LEU A 539 -6.12 -8.27 31.59
C LEU A 539 -5.87 -8.93 32.95
N LYS A 540 -4.65 -9.42 33.18
CA LYS A 540 -4.21 -10.12 34.40
C LYS A 540 -4.11 -9.17 35.58
N ALA A 541 -4.43 -9.65 36.79
CA ALA A 541 -4.20 -8.90 38.03
C ALA A 541 -2.70 -8.63 38.29
N VAL A 542 -2.38 -7.57 39.04
CA VAL A 542 -0.99 -7.05 39.24
C VAL A 542 -0.04 -8.05 39.93
N ASP A 543 -0.57 -9.05 40.62
CA ASP A 543 0.21 -10.08 41.33
C ASP A 543 0.14 -11.47 40.65
N GLU A 544 -0.41 -11.54 39.44
CA GLU A 544 -0.46 -12.75 38.63
C GLU A 544 0.65 -12.75 37.57
N GLY A 545 1.18 -13.93 37.26
CA GLY A 545 2.24 -14.06 36.27
C GLY A 545 3.63 -13.67 36.75
N SER A 546 4.62 -13.82 35.88
CA SER A 546 6.01 -13.51 36.17
C SER A 546 6.81 -13.15 34.93
N GLY A 547 7.87 -12.36 35.09
CA GLY A 547 8.73 -12.00 33.96
C GLY A 547 7.95 -11.26 32.87
N ALA A 548 8.00 -11.80 31.64
CA ALA A 548 7.28 -11.25 30.49
C ALA A 548 5.75 -11.42 30.59
N GLY A 549 5.25 -12.34 31.42
CA GLY A 549 3.83 -12.57 31.64
C GLY A 549 3.26 -11.93 32.90
N ALA A 550 4.00 -11.02 33.54
CA ALA A 550 3.55 -10.34 34.75
C ALA A 550 2.36 -9.42 34.45
N GLY A 551 1.26 -9.60 35.17
CA GLY A 551 0.05 -8.82 35.01
C GLY A 551 0.28 -7.35 35.33
N THR A 552 -0.18 -6.49 34.43
CA THR A 552 -0.16 -5.04 34.60
C THR A 552 -1.51 -4.50 35.05
N ASN A 553 -2.58 -5.27 34.79
CA ASN A 553 -3.97 -4.92 35.07
C ASN A 553 -4.40 -3.54 34.55
N ILE A 554 -3.79 -3.07 33.45
CA ILE A 554 -4.07 -1.74 32.91
C ILE A 554 -5.54 -1.59 32.48
N SER A 555 -6.16 -2.67 31.97
CA SER A 555 -7.59 -2.69 31.64
C SER A 555 -8.51 -2.65 32.86
N SER A 556 -7.96 -2.87 34.06
CA SER A 556 -8.67 -3.18 35.30
C SER A 556 -9.60 -4.40 35.25
N PHE A 557 -9.52 -5.23 34.20
CA PHE A 557 -10.26 -6.48 34.11
C PHE A 557 -9.99 -7.37 35.34
N THR A 558 -8.76 -7.45 35.83
CA THR A 558 -8.38 -8.18 37.06
C THR A 558 -8.66 -9.69 36.95
N ALA A 559 -8.18 -10.33 35.90
CA ALA A 559 -8.21 -11.79 35.78
C ALA A 559 -7.26 -12.43 36.81
N LEU A 560 -7.81 -13.25 37.69
CA LEU A 560 -7.07 -14.07 38.66
C LEU A 560 -6.89 -15.50 38.14
N PHE A 561 -5.72 -16.10 38.35
CA PHE A 561 -5.39 -17.42 37.81
C PHE A 561 -6.06 -18.54 38.60
N SER A 562 -7.33 -18.78 38.28
CA SER A 562 -8.21 -19.75 38.91
C SER A 562 -7.88 -21.21 38.62
N GLY A 563 -6.98 -21.48 37.65
CA GLY A 563 -6.76 -22.83 37.15
C GLY A 563 -8.03 -23.41 36.51
N HIS A 564 -8.15 -24.74 36.56
CA HIS A 564 -9.26 -25.50 36.00
C HIS A 564 -9.52 -26.81 36.73
N ARG A 565 -10.67 -27.42 36.44
CA ARG A 565 -11.00 -28.82 36.75
C ARG A 565 -10.97 -29.64 35.46
N SER A 566 -10.17 -30.71 35.43
CA SER A 566 -10.01 -31.54 34.25
C SER A 566 -11.23 -32.42 33.99
N GLY A 567 -11.75 -32.35 32.77
CA GLY A 567 -12.76 -33.26 32.22
C GLY A 567 -12.19 -34.40 31.39
N ASP A 568 -10.86 -34.53 31.31
CA ASP A 568 -10.17 -35.58 30.55
C ASP A 568 -10.34 -36.96 31.22
N ILE A 569 -10.44 -38.02 30.42
CA ILE A 569 -10.69 -39.37 30.94
C ILE A 569 -9.59 -39.89 31.87
N VAL A 570 -8.34 -39.42 31.73
CA VAL A 570 -7.19 -39.86 32.53
C VAL A 570 -7.05 -39.05 33.81
N THR A 571 -7.32 -37.74 33.75
CA THR A 571 -7.16 -36.81 34.87
C THR A 571 -8.49 -36.32 35.41
N TYR A 572 -9.57 -37.06 35.15
CA TYR A 572 -10.94 -36.66 35.47
C TYR A 572 -11.09 -36.24 36.93
N GLY A 573 -11.64 -35.04 37.14
CA GLY A 573 -11.86 -34.48 38.47
C GLY A 573 -10.63 -33.90 39.17
N GLN A 574 -9.45 -33.98 38.54
CA GLN A 574 -8.24 -33.36 39.07
C GLN A 574 -8.23 -31.86 38.77
N PHE A 575 -7.69 -31.09 39.70
CA PHE A 575 -7.51 -29.65 39.55
C PHE A 575 -6.07 -29.34 39.13
N GLY A 576 -5.91 -28.31 38.30
CA GLY A 576 -4.59 -27.89 37.82
C GLY A 576 -4.52 -26.42 37.45
N GLY A 577 -3.31 -25.85 37.51
CA GLY A 577 -3.03 -24.51 36.98
C GLY A 577 -3.38 -23.34 37.89
N LEU A 578 -3.76 -23.56 39.16
CA LEU A 578 -3.96 -22.45 40.11
C LEU A 578 -2.70 -21.59 40.19
N ARG A 579 -2.86 -20.27 40.12
CA ARG A 579 -1.76 -19.27 40.08
C ARG A 579 -0.82 -19.39 38.88
N ASN A 580 -1.17 -20.19 37.89
CA ASN A 580 -0.40 -20.32 36.65
C ASN A 580 -1.19 -19.95 35.41
N SER A 581 -2.52 -20.13 35.41
CA SER A 581 -3.35 -19.76 34.28
C SER A 581 -4.82 -19.53 34.65
N ILE A 582 -5.53 -18.87 33.73
CA ILE A 582 -6.99 -18.77 33.74
C ILE A 582 -7.52 -19.20 32.37
N HIS A 583 -8.68 -19.87 32.41
CA HIS A 583 -9.48 -20.19 31.23
C HIS A 583 -10.84 -19.51 31.40
N LEU A 584 -11.22 -18.70 30.44
CA LEU A 584 -12.50 -17.98 30.42
C LEU A 584 -13.38 -18.60 29.34
N TRP A 585 -14.48 -19.20 29.78
CA TRP A 585 -15.42 -19.80 28.86
C TRP A 585 -16.06 -18.79 27.91
N SER A 586 -16.31 -19.22 26.67
CA SER A 586 -17.24 -18.60 25.73
C SER A 586 -18.55 -19.42 25.65
N SER A 587 -19.67 -18.73 25.45
CA SER A 587 -20.95 -19.35 25.07
C SER A 587 -20.97 -19.84 23.62
N SER A 588 -19.95 -19.50 22.83
CA SER A 588 -19.77 -20.01 21.46
C SER A 588 -19.25 -21.45 21.50
N GLN A 589 -19.83 -22.29 20.64
CA GLN A 589 -19.43 -23.69 20.51
C GLN A 589 -18.56 -23.88 19.26
N PHE A 590 -17.49 -24.65 19.39
CA PHE A 590 -16.71 -25.09 18.23
C PHE A 590 -17.41 -26.26 17.52
N ASN A 591 -17.96 -27.19 18.31
CA ASN A 591 -18.82 -28.27 17.84
C ASN A 591 -19.67 -28.82 19.01
N SER A 592 -20.30 -29.98 18.84
CA SER A 592 -21.17 -30.57 19.87
C SER A 592 -20.45 -30.92 21.19
N GLU A 593 -19.16 -31.26 21.12
CA GLU A 593 -18.34 -31.72 22.25
C GLU A 593 -17.41 -30.63 22.82
N TYR A 594 -17.08 -29.62 22.01
CA TYR A 594 -16.08 -28.58 22.34
C TYR A 594 -16.69 -27.19 22.27
N ALA A 595 -16.29 -26.34 23.22
CA ALA A 595 -16.62 -24.93 23.24
C ALA A 595 -15.38 -24.05 23.25
N ASP A 596 -15.54 -22.82 22.79
CA ASP A 596 -14.45 -21.85 22.72
C ASP A 596 -14.13 -21.28 24.11
N LEU A 597 -12.87 -20.88 24.30
CA LEU A 597 -12.42 -20.16 25.49
C LEU A 597 -11.33 -19.14 25.14
N ARG A 598 -11.01 -18.28 26.11
CA ARG A 598 -9.75 -17.53 26.15
C ARG A 598 -8.85 -18.08 27.25
N PHE A 599 -7.56 -18.16 26.95
CA PHE A 599 -6.53 -18.66 27.86
C PHE A 599 -5.46 -17.60 28.06
N LEU A 600 -5.08 -17.40 29.32
CA LEU A 600 -3.97 -16.54 29.73
C LEU A 600 -3.06 -17.34 30.66
N ASP A 601 -1.75 -17.30 30.40
CA ASP A 601 -0.75 -17.97 31.23
C ASP A 601 0.18 -17.02 31.99
N ASN A 602 1.04 -17.58 32.83
CA ASN A 602 1.92 -16.84 33.74
C ASN A 602 3.23 -16.35 33.12
N SER A 603 3.54 -16.72 31.87
CA SER A 603 4.88 -16.69 31.31
C SER A 603 5.06 -15.65 30.20
N ASP A 604 4.01 -15.35 29.44
CA ASP A 604 4.02 -14.38 28.34
C ASP A 604 2.78 -13.48 28.34
N SER A 605 2.68 -12.58 27.37
CA SER A 605 1.56 -11.63 27.22
C SER A 605 0.44 -12.15 26.32
N ASP A 606 0.50 -13.39 25.84
CA ASP A 606 -0.39 -13.83 24.76
C ASP A 606 -1.80 -14.06 25.29
N ILE A 607 -2.80 -13.82 24.42
CA ILE A 607 -4.20 -14.16 24.67
C ILE A 607 -4.60 -15.23 23.67
N ASP A 608 -4.57 -16.47 24.13
CA ASP A 608 -4.86 -17.58 23.25
C ASP A 608 -6.35 -17.89 23.17
N GLN A 609 -6.77 -18.36 21.99
CA GLN A 609 -8.09 -18.93 21.76
C GLN A 609 -7.97 -20.42 21.43
N TYR A 610 -8.70 -21.24 22.18
CA TYR A 610 -8.77 -22.69 21.96
C TYR A 610 -10.21 -23.21 22.08
N GLY A 611 -10.45 -24.38 21.52
CA GLY A 611 -11.64 -25.18 21.83
C GLY A 611 -11.30 -26.22 22.90
N ALA A 612 -12.14 -26.35 23.93
CA ALA A 612 -11.95 -27.34 25.00
C ALA A 612 -13.19 -28.21 25.22
N PRO A 613 -13.04 -29.46 25.67
CA PRO A 613 -14.19 -30.32 25.95
C PRO A 613 -15.09 -29.69 27.01
N LYS A 614 -16.40 -29.76 26.77
CA LYS A 614 -17.42 -29.19 27.67
C LYS A 614 -17.44 -29.78 29.08
N THR A 615 -16.78 -30.92 29.29
CA THR A 615 -16.63 -31.61 30.57
C THR A 615 -15.59 -30.97 31.51
N PHE A 616 -14.79 -30.03 31.02
CA PHE A 616 -13.86 -29.26 31.83
C PHE A 616 -14.58 -28.18 32.64
N GLY A 617 -14.10 -27.93 33.86
CA GLY A 617 -14.55 -26.83 34.68
C GLY A 617 -13.63 -25.61 34.50
N PHE A 618 -14.15 -24.54 33.91
CA PHE A 618 -13.44 -23.26 33.74
C PHE A 618 -14.22 -22.09 34.34
N SER A 619 -13.54 -20.95 34.46
CA SER A 619 -14.11 -19.74 35.02
C SER A 619 -15.06 -19.06 34.03
N VAL A 620 -16.06 -18.38 34.57
CA VAL A 620 -17.03 -17.60 33.83
C VAL A 620 -16.93 -16.14 34.24
N ARG A 621 -17.03 -15.24 33.25
CA ARG A 621 -17.09 -13.81 33.48
C ARG A 621 -18.16 -13.19 32.61
N CYS A 622 -19.20 -12.67 33.27
CA CYS A 622 -20.38 -12.16 32.59
C CYS A 622 -20.11 -10.79 31.99
N ILE A 623 -20.79 -10.52 30.88
CA ILE A 623 -20.72 -9.28 30.14
C ILE A 623 -22.12 -8.67 29.99
N LYS A 624 -22.17 -7.36 29.79
CA LYS A 624 -23.33 -6.57 29.38
C LYS A 624 -22.86 -5.60 28.31
N ASP A 625 -23.55 -5.59 27.18
CA ASP A 625 -23.24 -4.76 26.01
C ASP A 625 -24.27 -3.64 25.77
#